data_AF-A0A7W1BUV0-F1
#
_entry.id   AF-A0A7W1BUV0-F1
#
_cell.length_a   1.000
_cell.length_b   1.000
_cell.length_c   1.000
_cell.angle_alpha   90.00
_cell.angle_beta   90.00
_cell.angle_gamma   90.00
#
_symmetry.space_group_name_H-M   'P 1'
#
loop_
_entity.id
_entity.type
_entity.pdbx_description
1 polymer ?
#
loop_
_entity_poly.entity_id
_entity_poly.type
_entity_poly.pdbx_seq_one_letter_code
_entity_poly.pdbx_strand_id
1 'polypeptide(L)'
;MPDEYRSKLVKFIEMHGNSELMGVLPERDWILRAPTLQRKLALTAKIQDEVGHAQLIYRVVEDLGKPRSASLDDLVSGKSKFHNVFHYPTKT
;
A
#
# COMPACT_ATOMS: atom_id res chain seq x y z
N MET A 1 8.70 21.58 11.69
CA MET A 1 9.10 21.50 10.28
C MET A 1 8.32 22.55 9.47
N PRO A 2 8.89 23.12 8.39
CA PRO A 2 8.17 24.04 7.52
C PRO A 2 6.91 23.40 6.93
N ASP A 3 5.83 24.16 6.80
CA ASP A 3 4.53 23.61 6.38
C ASP A 3 4.55 23.07 4.94
N GLU A 4 5.26 23.76 4.04
CA GLU A 4 5.44 23.26 2.68
C GLU A 4 6.18 21.91 2.66
N TYR A 5 7.22 21.78 3.48
CA TYR A 5 7.97 20.52 3.60
C TYR A 5 7.10 19.39 4.19
N ARG A 6 6.32 19.69 5.24
CA ARG A 6 5.35 18.76 5.82
C ARG A 6 4.35 18.26 4.77
N SER A 7 3.78 19.17 3.98
CA SER A 7 2.79 18.82 2.95
C SER A 7 3.38 17.89 1.88
N LYS A 8 4.63 18.13 1.46
CA LYS A 8 5.35 17.29 0.50
C LYS A 8 5.67 15.92 1.09
N LEU A 9 6.10 15.86 2.35
CA LEU A 9 6.32 14.59 3.06
C LEU A 9 5.05 13.77 3.20
N VAL A 10 3.95 14.39 3.65
CA VAL A 10 2.64 13.71 3.76
C VAL A 10 2.25 13.10 2.42
N LYS A 11 2.33 13.88 1.33
CA LYS A 11 1.99 13.38 -0.01
C LYS A 11 2.89 12.22 -0.47
N PHE A 12 4.19 12.30 -0.19
CA PHE A 12 5.15 11.26 -0.58
C PHE A 12 4.95 9.96 0.23
N ILE A 13 4.85 10.07 1.55
CA ILE A 13 4.71 8.94 2.47
C ILE A 13 3.33 8.28 2.29
N GLU A 14 2.27 9.06 2.08
CA GLU A 14 0.94 8.54 1.73
C GLU A 14 0.99 7.72 0.43
N MET A 15 1.64 8.24 -0.62
CA MET A 15 1.78 7.51 -1.89
C MET A 15 2.53 6.18 -1.70
N HIS A 16 3.52 6.16 -0.81
CA HIS A 16 4.24 4.94 -0.43
C HIS A 16 3.32 3.94 0.29
N GLY A 17 2.59 4.38 1.33
CA GLY A 17 1.65 3.52 2.06
C GLY A 17 0.53 2.97 1.17
N ASN A 18 0.02 3.81 0.26
CA ASN A 18 -0.93 3.39 -0.77
C ASN A 18 -0.32 2.33 -1.70
N SER A 19 0.96 2.43 -2.03
CA SER A 19 1.63 1.47 -2.90
C SER A 19 1.75 0.09 -2.25
N GLU A 20 2.09 0.03 -0.96
CA GLU A 20 2.09 -1.23 -0.21
C GLU A 20 0.69 -1.85 -0.15
N LEU A 21 -0.33 -1.04 0.13
CA LEU A 21 -1.72 -1.50 0.22
C LEU A 21 -2.28 -1.95 -1.14
N MET A 22 -1.97 -1.24 -2.21
CA MET A 22 -2.47 -1.60 -3.55
C MET A 22 -1.69 -2.76 -4.15
N GLY A 23 -0.43 -2.96 -3.76
CA GLY A 23 0.42 -4.04 -4.25
C GLY A 23 -0.06 -5.44 -3.88
N VAL A 24 -0.78 -5.59 -2.77
CA VAL A 24 -1.30 -6.90 -2.36
C VAL A 24 -2.49 -7.36 -3.20
N LEU A 25 -3.23 -6.45 -3.85
CA LEU A 25 -4.43 -6.81 -4.62
C LEU A 25 -4.12 -7.74 -5.82
N PRO A 26 -3.17 -7.43 -6.71
CA PRO A 26 -2.83 -8.32 -7.81
C PRO A 26 -2.16 -9.63 -7.36
N GLU A 27 -1.44 -9.62 -6.23
CA GLU A 27 -0.77 -10.80 -5.68
C GLU A 27 -1.75 -11.75 -4.96
N ARG A 28 -2.75 -11.20 -4.26
CA ARG A 28 -3.78 -11.98 -3.54
C ARG A 28 -4.50 -12.96 -4.45
N ASP A 29 -4.75 -12.57 -5.69
CA ASP A 29 -5.45 -13.42 -6.65
C ASP A 29 -4.67 -14.72 -6.96
N TRP A 30 -3.37 -14.78 -6.66
CA TRP A 30 -2.53 -15.97 -6.81
C TRP A 30 -2.50 -16.88 -5.58
N ILE A 31 -2.98 -16.45 -4.40
CA ILE A 31 -2.96 -17.28 -3.17
C ILE A 31 -3.66 -18.62 -3.40
N LEU A 32 -4.84 -18.61 -4.05
CA LEU A 32 -5.60 -19.83 -4.32
C LEU A 32 -5.03 -20.65 -5.48
N ARG A 33 -4.21 -20.04 -6.35
CA ARG A 33 -3.65 -20.64 -7.58
C ARG A 33 -2.17 -21.03 -7.45
N ALA A 34 -1.55 -20.83 -6.29
CA ALA A 34 -0.15 -21.13 -6.09
C ALA A 34 0.17 -22.62 -6.37
N PRO A 35 1.24 -22.92 -7.13
CA PRO A 35 1.48 -24.27 -7.66
C PRO A 35 1.92 -25.29 -6.61
N THR A 36 2.41 -24.82 -5.46
CA THR A 36 2.82 -25.66 -4.33
C THR A 36 2.43 -25.01 -3.01
N LEU A 37 2.30 -25.81 -1.94
CA LEU A 37 2.05 -25.30 -0.59
C LEU A 37 3.17 -24.36 -0.11
N GLN A 38 4.43 -24.65 -0.45
CA GLN A 38 5.57 -23.80 -0.12
C GLN A 38 5.44 -22.41 -0.77
N ARG A 39 5.05 -22.34 -2.06
CA ARG A 39 4.83 -21.06 -2.74
C ARG A 39 3.61 -20.32 -2.20
N LYS A 40 2.55 -21.05 -1.85
CA LYS A 40 1.37 -20.47 -1.18
C LYS A 40 1.75 -19.83 0.15
N LEU A 41 2.51 -20.53 1.00
CA LEU A 41 2.97 -20.02 2.28
C LEU A 41 3.83 -18.75 2.11
N ALA A 42 4.80 -18.78 1.20
CA ALA A 42 5.66 -17.63 0.92
C ALA A 42 4.87 -16.42 0.41
N LEU A 43 3.92 -16.62 -0.51
CA LEU A 43 3.07 -15.55 -1.05
C LEU A 43 2.18 -14.94 0.03
N THR A 44 1.53 -15.77 0.85
CA THR A 44 0.68 -15.29 1.95
C THR A 44 1.49 -14.51 2.98
N ALA A 45 2.69 -14.99 3.35
CA ALA A 45 3.58 -14.29 4.27
C ALA A 45 4.01 -12.92 3.73
N LYS A 46 4.42 -12.85 2.44
CA LYS A 46 4.74 -11.57 1.78
C LYS A 46 3.55 -10.61 1.84
N ILE A 47 2.37 -11.06 1.45
CA ILE A 47 1.16 -10.21 1.45
C ILE A 47 0.84 -9.70 2.86
N GLN A 48 1.00 -10.54 3.88
CA GLN A 48 0.85 -10.13 5.28
C GLN A 48 1.84 -9.01 5.64
N ASP A 49 3.11 -9.14 5.25
CA ASP A 49 4.14 -8.14 5.51
C ASP A 49 3.83 -6.81 4.81
N GLU A 50 3.40 -6.80 3.55
CA GLU A 50 3.06 -5.54 2.85
C GLU A 50 1.86 -4.81 3.50
N VAL A 51 0.85 -5.56 3.97
CA VAL A 51 -0.25 -4.95 4.74
C VAL A 51 0.29 -4.35 6.05
N GLY A 52 1.26 -5.02 6.71
CA GLY A 52 1.97 -4.51 7.86
C GLY A 52 2.75 -3.23 7.55
N HIS A 53 3.49 -3.20 6.44
CA HIS A 53 4.23 -2.03 5.95
C HIS A 53 3.28 -0.85 5.70
N ALA A 54 2.17 -1.07 5.00
CA ALA A 54 1.15 -0.04 4.78
C ALA A 54 0.65 0.55 6.11
N GLN A 55 0.35 -0.30 7.10
CA GLN A 55 -0.10 0.17 8.42
C GLN A 55 0.95 1.04 9.12
N LEU A 56 2.22 0.63 9.11
CA LEU A 56 3.30 1.40 9.72
C LEU A 56 3.52 2.73 9.00
N ILE A 57 3.47 2.74 7.67
CA ILE A 57 3.66 3.95 6.86
C ILE A 57 2.50 4.94 7.08
N TYR A 58 1.25 4.47 7.15
CA TYR A 58 0.13 5.35 7.46
C TYR A 58 0.23 5.98 8.86
N ARG A 59 0.80 5.28 9.85
CA ARG A 59 1.05 5.88 11.18
C ARG A 59 2.03 7.05 11.10
N VAL A 60 3.05 6.96 10.24
CA VAL A 60 3.96 8.10 9.99
C VAL A 60 3.21 9.28 9.37
N VAL A 61 2.24 9.04 8.50
CA VAL A 61 1.36 10.09 7.95
C VAL A 61 0.49 10.72 9.04
N GLU A 62 -0.02 9.91 9.98
CA GLU A 62 -0.80 10.36 11.13
C GLU A 62 0.03 11.27 12.05
N ASP A 63 1.28 10.91 12.35
CA ASP A 63 2.22 11.73 13.13
C ASP A 63 2.50 13.09 12.47
N LEU A 64 2.35 13.18 11.14
CA LEU A 64 2.49 14.42 10.38
C LEU A 64 1.21 15.24 10.31
N GLY A 65 0.08 14.74 10.82
CA GLY A 65 -1.18 15.48 11.02
C GLY A 65 -2.33 15.11 10.07
N LYS A 66 -2.18 14.08 9.22
CA LYS A 66 -3.27 13.59 8.36
C LYS A 66 -3.75 12.22 8.87
N PRO A 67 -5.02 12.08 9.31
CA PRO A 67 -5.55 10.80 9.76
C PRO A 67 -5.45 9.70 8.68
N ARG A 68 -5.26 8.44 9.11
CA ARG A 68 -5.23 7.31 8.17
C ARG A 68 -6.52 7.19 7.35
N SER A 69 -7.68 7.41 7.97
CA SER A 69 -8.98 7.38 7.27
C SER A 69 -9.03 8.35 6.10
N ALA A 70 -8.56 9.59 6.28
CA ALA A 70 -8.49 10.58 5.21
C ALA A 70 -7.52 10.15 4.08
N SER A 71 -6.45 9.43 4.42
CA SER A 71 -5.52 8.89 3.41
C SER A 71 -6.16 7.79 2.58
N LEU A 72 -6.96 6.93 3.22
CA LEU A 72 -7.74 5.89 2.53
C LEU A 72 -8.86 6.48 1.68
N ASP A 73 -9.55 7.52 2.16
CA ASP A 73 -10.57 8.23 1.39
C ASP A 73 -9.97 8.89 0.13
N ASP A 74 -8.79 9.50 0.27
CA ASP A 74 -8.07 10.10 -0.86
C ASP A 74 -7.59 9.04 -1.87
N LEU A 75 -7.21 7.84 -1.40
CA LEU A 75 -6.87 6.71 -2.27
C LEU A 75 -8.09 6.23 -3.04
N VAL A 76 -9.19 5.95 -2.35
CA VAL A 76 -10.44 5.43 -2.96
C VAL A 76 -11.04 6.45 -3.93
N SER A 77 -10.95 7.75 -3.63
CA SER A 77 -11.41 8.82 -4.51
C SER A 77 -10.43 9.17 -5.64
N GLY A 78 -9.24 8.56 -5.68
CA GLY A 78 -8.23 8.77 -6.73
C GLY A 78 -7.45 10.09 -6.64
N LYS A 79 -7.59 10.82 -5.53
CA LYS A 79 -6.86 12.07 -5.24
C LYS A 79 -5.39 11.80 -4.95
N SER A 80 -5.11 10.79 -4.13
CA SER A 80 -3.74 10.31 -3.90
C SER A 80 -3.38 9.21 -4.89
N LYS A 81 -2.07 8.97 -5.05
CA LYS A 81 -1.52 8.04 -6.06
C LYS A 81 -0.87 6.85 -5.36
N PHE A 82 -0.50 5.87 -6.17
CA PHE A 82 0.32 4.72 -5.83
C PHE A 82 1.14 4.31 -7.06
N HIS A 83 2.11 3.42 -6.93
CA HIS A 83 2.96 3.02 -8.05
C HIS A 83 2.19 2.41 -9.22
N ASN A 84 2.54 2.87 -10.43
CA ASN A 84 1.86 2.47 -11.67
C ASN A 84 1.89 0.95 -11.94
N VAL A 85 2.91 0.25 -11.45
CA VAL A 85 3.06 -1.21 -11.63
C VAL A 85 1.86 -2.00 -11.11
N PHE A 86 1.15 -1.49 -10.11
CA PHE A 86 -0.02 -2.18 -9.53
C PHE A 86 -1.32 -2.00 -10.31
N HIS A 87 -1.29 -1.27 -11.44
CA HIS A 87 -2.41 -1.22 -12.39
C HIS A 87 -2.38 -2.39 -13.38
N TYR A 88 -1.30 -3.17 -13.43
CA TYR A 88 -1.14 -4.24 -14.39
C TYR A 88 -1.70 -5.57 -13.84
N PRO A 89 -2.43 -6.34 -14.65
CA PRO A 89 -2.94 -7.64 -14.23
C PRO A 89 -1.83 -8.69 -14.14
N THR A 90 -1.89 -9.57 -13.15
CA THR A 90 -0.99 -10.73 -12.98
C THR A 90 -1.54 -11.95 -13.73
N LYS A 91 -1.28 -12.00 -15.05
CA LYS A 91 -1.76 -13.05 -15.94
C LYS A 91 -1.10 -14.41 -15.65
N THR A 92 -1.86 -15.48 -15.87
CA THR A 92 -1.39 -16.89 -15.91
C THR A 92 -0.73 -17.23 -17.22
#